data_AF-A0A5C5P3J1-F1
#
_entry.id   AF-A0A5C5P3J1-F1
#
_cell.length_a   1.000
_cell.length_b   1.000
_cell.length_c   1.000
_cell.angle_alpha   90.00
_cell.angle_beta   90.00
_cell.angle_gamma   90.00
#
_symmetry.space_group_name_H-M   'P 1'
#
loop_
_entity.id
_entity.type
_entity.pdbx_description
1 polymer ?
#
loop_
_entity_poly.entity_id
_entity_poly.type
_entity_poly.pdbx_seq_one_letter_code
_entity_poly.pdbx_strand_id
1 'polypeptide(L)'
;MRHFLEGYDHYQVGDNLKKQIGDWTEANPDPEARADAAYDLDQVLRFIDNVDDSTLKGSDRLNGKVDGFSNYGYRIQDNSEASLLDRFSYEGYSALHYLQT
;
A
#
# COMPACT_ATOMS: atom_id res chain seq x y z
N MET A 1 -2.20 -9.84 -7.62
CA MET A 1 -2.33 -8.40 -7.88
C MET A 1 -3.64 -8.05 -8.58
N ARG A 2 -4.79 -8.58 -8.14
CA ARG A 2 -6.09 -8.03 -8.58
C ARG A 2 -6.76 -7.63 -7.27
N HIS A 3 -7.15 -6.36 -7.15
CA HIS A 3 -8.05 -5.83 -6.10
C HIS A 3 -7.45 -5.09 -4.89
N PHE A 4 -6.13 -5.03 -4.68
CA PHE A 4 -5.55 -4.29 -3.53
C PHE A 4 -5.90 -2.79 -3.48
N LEU A 5 -6.03 -2.15 -4.64
CA LEU A 5 -6.30 -0.71 -4.77
C LEU A 5 -7.70 -0.40 -5.36
N GLU A 6 -8.69 -1.28 -5.20
CA GLU A 6 -10.02 -1.11 -5.82
C GLU A 6 -10.85 0.10 -5.35
N GLY A 7 -10.43 0.79 -4.28
CA GLY A 7 -11.04 2.07 -3.86
C GLY A 7 -10.70 3.25 -4.78
N TYR A 8 -11.56 4.27 -4.86
CA TYR A 8 -11.34 5.48 -5.67
C TYR A 8 -10.38 6.50 -5.02
N ASP A 9 -9.68 6.11 -3.96
CA ASP A 9 -9.35 7.02 -2.86
C ASP A 9 -7.85 7.14 -2.57
N HIS A 10 -7.01 6.60 -3.46
CA HIS A 10 -5.55 6.50 -3.27
C HIS A 10 -4.76 7.67 -3.85
N TYR A 11 -5.39 8.72 -4.38
CA TYR A 11 -4.67 9.72 -5.20
C TYR A 11 -3.51 10.40 -4.44
N GLN A 12 -3.64 10.68 -3.14
CA GLN A 12 -2.55 11.28 -2.35
C GLN A 12 -1.48 10.27 -1.95
N VAL A 13 -1.88 9.04 -1.60
CA VAL A 13 -0.96 7.95 -1.24
C VAL A 13 -0.16 7.53 -2.48
N GLY A 14 -0.79 7.46 -3.65
CA GLY A 14 -0.20 7.03 -4.91
C GLY A 14 1.04 7.84 -5.32
N ASP A 15 0.97 9.17 -5.28
CA ASP A 15 2.13 10.00 -5.65
C ASP A 15 3.30 9.86 -4.66
N ASN A 16 3.01 9.65 -3.37
CA ASN A 16 4.04 9.40 -2.37
C ASN A 16 4.63 8.00 -2.47
N LEU A 17 3.80 6.99 -2.78
CA LEU A 17 4.27 5.63 -3.09
C LEU A 17 5.26 5.66 -4.25
N LYS A 18 4.97 6.41 -5.32
CA LYS A 18 5.88 6.56 -6.47
C LYS A 18 7.26 7.09 -6.07
N LYS A 19 7.36 7.91 -5.03
CA LYS A 19 8.66 8.41 -4.52
C LYS A 19 9.49 7.33 -3.84
N GLN A 20 8.84 6.29 -3.29
CA GLN A 20 9.51 5.21 -2.56
C GLN A 20 9.88 4.04 -3.47
N ILE A 21 8.98 3.66 -4.38
CA ILE A 21 9.09 2.43 -5.19
C ILE A 21 9.22 2.71 -6.70
N GLY A 22 9.17 3.97 -7.12
CA GLY A 22 9.18 4.35 -8.54
C GLY A 22 7.78 4.44 -9.16
N ASP A 23 7.70 5.03 -10.35
CA ASP A 23 6.43 5.19 -11.07
C ASP A 23 6.11 3.95 -11.90
N TRP A 24 5.13 3.17 -11.42
CA TRP A 24 4.62 1.95 -12.06
C TRP A 24 3.55 2.23 -13.14
N THR A 25 3.19 3.48 -13.37
CA THR A 25 2.13 3.87 -14.34
C THR A 25 2.71 4.12 -15.73
N GLU A 26 1.84 4.18 -16.74
CA GLU A 26 2.22 4.49 -18.13
C GLU A 26 2.92 5.85 -18.31
N ALA A 27 2.85 6.73 -17.30
CA ALA A 27 3.59 7.99 -17.29
C ALA A 27 5.11 7.80 -17.23
N ASN A 28 5.59 6.65 -16.72
CA ASN A 28 7.00 6.27 -16.78
C ASN A 28 7.31 5.67 -18.17
N PRO A 29 8.12 6.33 -19.02
CA PRO A 29 8.41 5.83 -20.37
C PRO A 29 9.35 4.62 -20.38
N ASP A 30 10.06 4.35 -19.28
CA ASP A 30 10.96 3.21 -19.15
C ASP A 30 10.16 1.95 -18.76
N PRO A 31 10.02 0.95 -19.65
CA PRO A 31 9.22 -0.22 -19.36
C PRO A 31 9.84 -1.15 -18.31
N GLU A 32 11.16 -1.17 -18.17
CA GLU A 32 11.86 -2.02 -17.19
C GLU A 32 11.69 -1.42 -15.79
N ALA A 33 11.99 -0.12 -15.63
CA ALA A 33 11.78 0.58 -14.37
C ALA A 33 10.32 0.56 -13.92
N ARG A 34 9.37 0.62 -14.85
CA ARG A 34 7.94 0.51 -14.55
C ARG A 34 7.56 -0.89 -14.05
N ALA A 35 8.15 -1.93 -14.62
CA ALA A 35 7.90 -3.32 -14.20
C ALA A 35 8.49 -3.57 -12.80
N ASP A 36 9.68 -3.07 -12.52
CA ASP A 36 10.32 -3.15 -11.20
C ASP A 36 9.47 -2.43 -10.14
N ALA A 37 9.02 -1.20 -10.44
CA ALA A 37 8.14 -0.45 -9.53
C ALA A 37 6.80 -1.17 -9.27
N ALA A 38 6.22 -1.79 -10.29
CA ALA A 38 4.99 -2.57 -10.13
C ALA A 38 5.22 -3.83 -9.29
N TYR A 39 6.38 -4.48 -9.44
CA TYR A 39 6.76 -5.63 -8.64
C TYR A 39 6.96 -5.25 -7.17
N ASP A 40 7.69 -4.18 -6.90
CA ASP A 40 7.92 -3.67 -5.55
C ASP A 40 6.61 -3.25 -4.88
N LEU A 41 5.69 -2.62 -5.63
CA LEU A 41 4.33 -2.35 -5.15
C LEU A 41 3.60 -3.65 -4.75
N ASP A 42 3.67 -4.72 -5.55
CA ASP A 42 3.07 -6.02 -5.19
C ASP A 42 3.61 -6.53 -3.86
N GLN A 43 4.93 -6.46 -3.69
CA GLN A 43 5.60 -7.00 -2.50
C GLN A 43 5.17 -6.24 -1.26
N VAL A 44 5.12 -4.91 -1.33
CA VAL A 44 4.67 -4.06 -0.22
C VAL A 44 3.20 -4.33 0.12
N LEU A 45 2.32 -4.39 -0.89
CA LEU A 45 0.89 -4.64 -0.66
C LEU A 45 0.64 -6.02 -0.04
N ARG A 46 1.32 -7.06 -0.51
CA ARG A 46 1.24 -8.41 0.06
C ARG A 46 1.81 -8.50 1.46
N PHE A 47 2.90 -7.77 1.72
CA PHE A 47 3.50 -7.73 3.05
C PHE A 47 2.51 -7.11 4.04
N ILE A 48 1.89 -5.98 3.67
CA ILE A 48 0.89 -5.27 4.49
C ILE A 48 -0.36 -6.13 4.72
N ASP A 49 -0.91 -6.75 3.67
CA ASP A 49 -2.05 -7.69 3.76
C ASP A 49 -1.72 -8.95 4.59
N ASN A 50 -0.43 -9.24 4.81
CA ASN A 50 0.00 -10.36 5.65
C ASN A 50 0.48 -9.94 7.06
N VAL A 51 0.35 -8.66 7.45
CA VAL A 51 0.64 -8.23 8.82
C VAL A 51 -0.34 -8.91 9.79
N ASP A 52 0.15 -9.26 10.98
CA ASP A 52 -0.68 -9.84 12.06
C ASP A 52 -1.88 -8.92 12.37
N ASP A 53 -3.06 -9.32 11.90
CA ASP A 53 -4.30 -8.58 12.00
C ASP A 53 -4.82 -8.47 13.44
N SER A 54 -4.34 -9.30 14.37
CA SER A 54 -4.62 -9.13 15.80
C SER A 54 -4.08 -7.80 16.36
N THR A 55 -3.12 -7.20 15.65
CA THR A 55 -2.54 -5.90 15.95
C THR A 55 -3.22 -4.75 15.22
N LEU A 56 -4.08 -5.02 14.23
CA LEU A 56 -4.69 -4.03 13.35
C LEU A 56 -6.20 -3.87 13.59
N LYS A 57 -6.72 -2.68 13.27
CA LYS A 57 -8.13 -2.33 13.45
C LYS A 57 -8.88 -2.42 12.14
N GLY A 58 -9.86 -3.33 12.09
CA GLY A 58 -10.76 -3.46 10.94
C GLY A 58 -10.02 -3.89 9.67
N SER A 59 -9.01 -4.74 9.82
CA SER A 59 -8.22 -5.35 8.76
C SER A 59 -8.31 -6.86 8.90
N ASP A 60 -8.43 -7.57 7.78
CA ASP A 60 -8.44 -9.04 7.74
C ASP A 60 -7.22 -9.54 6.96
N ARG A 61 -6.36 -10.31 7.62
CA ARG A 61 -5.13 -10.79 7.01
C ARG A 61 -5.38 -11.73 5.82
N LEU A 62 -4.59 -11.59 4.76
CA LEU A 62 -4.60 -12.41 3.54
C LEU A 62 -5.94 -12.36 2.79
N ASN A 63 -6.65 -11.24 2.85
CA ASN A 63 -7.91 -11.06 2.14
C ASN A 63 -7.71 -10.49 0.72
N GLY A 64 -6.47 -10.08 0.38
CA GLY A 64 -6.10 -9.57 -0.94
C GLY A 64 -6.53 -8.11 -1.17
N LYS A 65 -6.80 -7.37 -0.10
CA LYS A 65 -7.19 -5.96 -0.09
C LYS A 65 -6.28 -5.18 0.87
N VAL A 66 -6.41 -3.87 0.83
CA VAL A 66 -5.85 -2.99 1.86
C VAL A 66 -7.02 -2.37 2.60
N ASP A 67 -7.25 -2.84 3.82
CA ASP A 67 -8.38 -2.42 4.63
C ASP A 67 -8.11 -1.10 5.36
N GLY A 68 -9.18 -0.34 5.63
CA GLY A 68 -9.12 0.90 6.41
C GLY A 68 -9.17 2.19 5.58
N PHE A 69 -9.23 2.12 4.25
CA PHE A 69 -9.66 3.26 3.45
C PHE A 69 -11.17 3.48 3.63
N SER A 70 -11.59 4.71 3.95
CA SER A 70 -13.01 5.04 3.94
C SER A 70 -13.58 4.99 2.52
N ASN A 71 -14.84 4.59 2.37
CA ASN A 71 -15.56 4.57 1.07
C ASN A 71 -15.67 5.94 0.35
N TYR A 72 -15.23 7.02 1.00
CA TYR A 72 -15.23 8.38 0.48
C TYR A 72 -13.82 9.00 0.45
N GLY A 73 -12.77 8.22 0.73
CA GLY A 73 -11.37 8.56 0.55
C GLY A 73 -10.71 9.62 1.39
N TYR A 74 -11.46 10.34 2.19
CA TYR A 74 -10.90 11.41 3.02
C TYR A 74 -10.44 10.94 4.40
N ARG A 75 -10.64 9.65 4.73
CA ARG A 75 -10.26 9.09 6.03
C ARG A 75 -9.59 7.74 5.88
N ILE A 76 -8.47 7.61 6.58
CA ILE A 76 -7.78 6.36 6.81
C ILE A 76 -8.07 5.96 8.25
N GLN A 77 -8.47 4.72 8.47
CA GLN A 77 -8.69 4.16 9.78
C GLN A 77 -7.35 4.05 10.51
N ASP A 78 -7.22 4.68 11.67
CA ASP A 78 -6.00 4.56 12.47
C ASP A 78 -5.69 3.10 12.79
N ASN A 79 -4.40 2.73 12.68
CA ASN A 79 -3.89 1.41 12.98
C ASN A 79 -4.53 0.29 12.14
N SER A 80 -4.82 0.58 10.87
CA SER A 80 -5.24 -0.38 9.83
C SER A 80 -4.12 -0.59 8.81
N GLU A 81 -4.29 -1.57 7.91
CA GLU A 81 -3.42 -1.75 6.75
C GLU A 81 -3.26 -0.47 5.91
N ALA A 82 -4.35 0.27 5.67
CA ALA A 82 -4.31 1.54 4.95
C ALA A 82 -3.43 2.58 5.67
N SER A 83 -3.43 2.60 7.01
CA SER A 83 -2.54 3.49 7.77
C SER A 83 -1.07 3.08 7.68
N LEU A 84 -0.78 1.78 7.55
CA LEU A 84 0.56 1.27 7.30
C LEU A 84 1.04 1.64 5.89
N LEU A 85 0.17 1.52 4.89
CA LEU A 85 0.48 1.90 3.51
C LEU A 85 0.70 3.42 3.38
N ASP A 86 -0.12 4.23 4.04
CA ASP A 86 0.07 5.69 4.11
C ASP A 86 1.41 6.04 4.74
N ARG A 87 1.75 5.43 5.88
CA ARG A 87 3.05 5.62 6.55
C ARG A 87 4.22 5.20 5.67
N PHE A 88 4.13 4.05 4.99
CA PHE A 88 5.12 3.62 4.01
C PHE A 88 5.30 4.65 2.90
N SER A 89 4.23 5.30 2.43
CA SER A 89 4.34 6.33 1.39
C SER A 89 5.25 7.51 1.81
N TYR A 90 5.32 7.83 3.11
CA TYR A 90 6.19 8.88 3.64
C TYR A 90 7.58 8.38 4.05
N GLU A 91 7.67 7.22 4.72
CA GLU A 91 8.90 6.73 5.37
C GLU A 91 9.63 5.64 4.57
N GLY A 92 9.03 5.12 3.50
CA GLY A 92 9.53 4.00 2.72
C GLY A 92 9.64 2.71 3.54
N TYR A 93 10.57 1.84 3.17
CA TYR A 93 10.76 0.52 3.79
C TYR A 93 11.03 0.54 5.29
N SER A 94 11.51 1.67 5.83
CA SER A 94 11.72 1.81 7.27
C SER A 94 10.43 1.71 8.08
N ALA A 95 9.28 2.04 7.49
CA ALA A 95 7.96 1.87 8.10
C ALA A 95 7.60 0.40 8.36
N LEU A 96 8.20 -0.53 7.62
CA LEU A 96 7.82 -1.95 7.64
C LEU A 96 8.65 -2.81 8.60
N HIS A 97 9.83 -2.33 9.02
CA HIS A 97 10.82 -3.12 9.76
C HIS A 97 10.36 -3.71 11.10
N TYR A 98 9.33 -3.13 11.72
CA TYR A 98 8.85 -3.53 13.06
C TYR A 98 7.55 -4.32 13.01
N LEU A 99 7.00 -4.54 11.81
CA LEU A 99 5.74 -5.23 11.62
C LEU A 99 5.97 -6.73 11.68
N GLN A 100 5.07 -7.43 12.35
CA GLN A 100 5.06 -8.90 12.41
C GLN A 100 4.11 -9.42 11.33
N THR A 101 4.53 -10.44 10.60
CA THR A 101 3.79 -11.07 9.50
C THR A 101 3.65 -12.57 9.72
#